data_AF-A0A1B6AR86-F1
#
_entry.id   AF-A0A1B6AR86-F1
#
_cell.length_a   1.000
_cell.length_b   1.000
_cell.length_c   1.000
_cell.angle_alpha   90.00
_cell.angle_beta   90.00
_cell.angle_gamma   90.00
#
_symmetry.space_group_name_H-M   'P 1'
#
loop_
_entity.id
_entity.type
_entity.pdbx_description
1 polymer ?
#
loop_
_entity_poly.entity_id
_entity_poly.type
_entity_poly.pdbx_seq_one_letter_code
_entity_poly.pdbx_strand_id
1 'polypeptide(L)'
;MSGKAFDVDPDVLRTQGNAFVHIGNDFSKASKKLQDDLKSLGDPWNDCDFGTIFDTIYTPIRDGMFTSMDSLGERIEEIGDKLQHMARKYADSDEQNIHTISAVGRPAI
;
A
#
# COMPACT_ATOMS: atom_id res chain seq x y z
N MET A 1 21.39 6.42 29.26
CA MET A 1 20.13 5.95 28.63
C MET A 1 20.51 5.35 27.28
N SER A 2 20.90 4.08 27.26
CA SER A 2 21.21 3.36 26.03
C SER A 2 19.89 3.10 25.32
N GLY A 3 19.53 3.96 24.37
CA GLY A 3 18.39 3.71 23.50
C GLY A 3 18.65 2.39 22.80
N LYS A 4 17.74 1.42 22.95
CA LYS A 4 17.69 0.26 22.05
C LYS A 4 17.72 0.83 20.64
N ALA A 5 18.88 0.79 19.98
CA ALA A 5 18.93 0.88 18.55
C ALA A 5 18.01 -0.25 18.09
N PHE A 6 16.85 0.12 17.54
CA PHE A 6 16.00 -0.87 16.91
C PHE A 6 16.87 -1.49 15.82
N ASP A 7 17.16 -2.78 15.96
CA ASP A 7 17.82 -3.58 14.93
C ASP A 7 16.81 -3.72 13.79
N VAL A 8 16.70 -2.66 13.00
CA VAL A 8 15.84 -2.58 11.83
C VAL A 8 16.71 -2.94 10.65
N ASP A 9 16.46 -4.12 10.09
CA ASP A 9 17.10 -4.55 8.85
C ASP A 9 16.49 -3.78 7.66
N PRO A 10 17.24 -2.86 7.01
CA PRO A 10 16.74 -2.09 5.88
C PRO A 10 16.39 -2.96 4.67
N ASP A 11 17.04 -4.12 4.51
CA ASP A 11 16.75 -5.05 3.41
C ASP A 11 15.42 -5.77 3.62
N VAL A 12 15.07 -6.10 4.87
CA VAL A 12 13.73 -6.62 5.20
C VAL A 12 12.67 -5.56 4.88
N LEU A 13 12.87 -4.31 5.31
CA LEU A 13 11.94 -3.22 5.01
C LEU A 13 11.76 -3.00 3.51
N ARG A 14 12.86 -3.03 2.74
CA ARG A 14 12.82 -2.89 1.29
C ARG A 14 12.09 -4.06 0.61
N THR A 15 12.36 -5.29 1.06
CA THR A 15 11.72 -6.50 0.54
C THR A 15 10.22 -6.49 0.80
N GLN A 16 9.81 -6.19 2.04
CA GLN A 16 8.40 -6.08 2.39
C GLN A 16 7.73 -4.90 1.68
N GLY A 17 8.42 -3.76 1.57
CA GLY A 17 7.93 -2.60 0.84
C GLY A 17 7.59 -2.93 -0.61
N ASN A 18 8.49 -3.63 -1.32
CA ASN A 18 8.24 -4.11 -2.67
C ASN A 18 7.06 -5.08 -2.75
N ALA A 19 6.94 -6.00 -1.79
CA ALA A 19 5.83 -6.95 -1.74
C ALA A 19 4.48 -6.23 -1.59
N PHE A 20 4.39 -5.25 -0.69
CA PHE A 20 3.17 -4.45 -0.50
C PHE A 20 2.82 -3.60 -1.73
N VAL A 21 3.79 -2.95 -2.37
CA VAL A 21 3.54 -2.24 -3.64
C VAL A 21 3.01 -3.19 -4.71
N HIS A 22 3.58 -4.40 -4.82
CA HIS A 22 3.12 -5.38 -5.81
C HIS A 22 1.71 -5.88 -5.50
N ILE A 23 1.41 -6.21 -4.24
CA ILE A 23 0.08 -6.64 -3.80
C ILE A 23 -0.95 -5.53 -4.03
N GLY A 24 -0.63 -4.28 -3.70
CA GLY A 24 -1.50 -3.13 -3.92
C GLY A 24 -1.83 -2.96 -5.41
N ASN A 25 -0.81 -3.05 -6.26
CA ASN A 25 -0.97 -2.98 -7.72
C ASN A 25 -1.83 -4.11 -8.28
N ASP A 26 -1.59 -5.35 -7.87
CA ASP A 26 -2.35 -6.51 -8.36
C ASP A 26 -3.79 -6.48 -7.86
N PHE A 27 -4.01 -6.09 -6.60
CA PHE A 27 -5.33 -5.87 -6.04
C PHE A 27 -6.09 -4.78 -6.81
N SER A 28 -5.47 -3.63 -7.06
CA SER A 28 -6.07 -2.52 -7.81
C SER A 28 -6.44 -2.95 -9.23
N LYS A 29 -5.59 -3.71 -9.93
CA LYS A 29 -5.91 -4.27 -11.26
C LYS A 29 -7.09 -5.23 -11.21
N ALA A 30 -7.11 -6.14 -10.25
CA ALA A 30 -8.19 -7.11 -10.09
C ALA A 30 -9.52 -6.43 -9.75
N SER A 31 -9.51 -5.46 -8.83
CA SER A 31 -10.68 -4.66 -8.50
C SER A 31 -11.18 -3.89 -9.71
N LYS A 32 -10.28 -3.21 -10.44
CA LYS A 32 -10.64 -2.46 -11.63
C LYS A 32 -11.29 -3.35 -12.70
N LYS A 33 -10.73 -4.56 -12.91
CA LYS A 33 -11.34 -5.55 -13.79
C LYS A 33 -12.75 -5.95 -13.33
N LEU A 34 -12.94 -6.24 -12.04
CA LEU A 34 -14.27 -6.56 -11.51
C LEU A 34 -15.27 -5.41 -11.74
N GLN A 35 -14.86 -4.17 -11.48
CA GLN A 35 -15.69 -2.99 -11.70
C GLN A 35 -16.10 -2.85 -13.17
N ASP A 36 -15.13 -3.02 -14.08
CA ASP A 36 -15.37 -2.88 -15.52
C ASP A 36 -16.25 -4.03 -16.05
N ASP A 37 -16.01 -5.26 -15.60
CA ASP A 37 -16.84 -6.43 -15.93
C ASP A 37 -18.28 -6.21 -15.46
N LEU A 38 -18.50 -5.74 -14.21
CA LEU A 38 -19.83 -5.45 -13.69
C LEU A 38 -20.52 -4.29 -14.43
N LYS A 39 -19.80 -3.23 -14.77
CA LYS A 39 -20.35 -2.12 -15.58
C LYS A 39 -20.74 -2.58 -16.98
N SER A 40 -19.99 -3.52 -17.57
CA SER A 40 -20.27 -4.06 -18.91
C SER A 40 -21.56 -4.87 -18.98
N LEU A 41 -22.04 -5.39 -17.84
CA LEU A 41 -23.33 -6.09 -17.75
C LEU A 41 -24.54 -5.13 -17.82
N GLY A 42 -24.32 -3.83 -17.63
CA GLY A 42 -25.38 -2.82 -17.60
C GLY A 42 -26.32 -3.01 -16.41
N ASP A 43 -27.63 -2.83 -16.67
CA ASP A 43 -28.70 -2.94 -15.68
C ASP A 43 -29.57 -4.17 -15.95
N PRO A 44 -29.09 -5.40 -15.66
CA PRO A 44 -29.74 -6.63 -16.09
C PRO A 44 -31.10 -6.87 -15.42
N TRP A 45 -31.44 -6.09 -14.39
CA TRP A 45 -32.72 -6.15 -13.69
C TRP A 45 -33.72 -5.08 -14.14
N ASN A 46 -33.38 -4.15 -15.04
CA ASN A 46 -34.24 -2.98 -15.34
C ASN A 46 -35.64 -3.36 -15.88
N ASP A 47 -35.76 -4.48 -16.60
CA ASP A 47 -37.02 -4.96 -17.18
C ASP A 47 -37.74 -6.04 -16.34
N CYS A 48 -37.33 -6.22 -15.08
CA CYS A 48 -37.96 -7.19 -14.17
C CYS A 48 -39.01 -6.52 -13.27
N ASP A 49 -40.08 -7.24 -12.90
CA ASP A 49 -41.15 -6.75 -12.02
C ASP A 49 -40.65 -6.20 -10.66
N PHE A 50 -39.49 -6.70 -10.20
CA PHE A 50 -38.83 -6.26 -8.97
C PHE A 50 -37.52 -5.49 -9.21
N GLY A 51 -37.25 -5.12 -10.47
CA GLY A 51 -36.00 -4.53 -10.92
C GLY A 51 -35.59 -3.26 -10.18
N THR A 52 -36.53 -2.31 -10.07
CA THR A 52 -36.31 -1.04 -9.37
C THR A 52 -36.02 -1.22 -7.88
N ILE A 53 -36.71 -2.17 -7.22
CA ILE A 53 -36.48 -2.45 -5.79
C ILE A 53 -35.10 -3.06 -5.59
N PHE A 54 -34.73 -4.02 -6.45
CA PHE A 54 -33.41 -4.63 -6.40
C PHE A 54 -32.30 -3.59 -6.64
N ASP A 55 -32.47 -2.74 -7.67
CA ASP A 55 -31.51 -1.70 -8.00
C ASP A 55 -31.28 -0.71 -6.85
N THR A 56 -32.35 -0.31 -6.17
CA THR A 56 -32.31 0.60 -5.01
C THR A 56 -31.43 0.07 -3.88
N ILE A 57 -31.35 -1.26 -3.72
CA ILE A 57 -30.54 -1.92 -2.69
C ILE A 57 -29.13 -2.22 -3.23
N TYR A 58 -29.06 -2.80 -4.43
CA TYR A 58 -27.83 -3.30 -5.02
C TYR A 58 -26.86 -2.18 -5.39
N THR A 59 -27.32 -1.13 -6.08
CA THR A 59 -26.45 -0.09 -6.64
C THR A 59 -25.64 0.65 -5.56
N PRO A 60 -26.24 1.11 -4.44
CA PRO A 60 -25.47 1.76 -3.37
C PRO A 60 -24.43 0.83 -2.72
N ILE A 61 -24.76 -0.46 -2.56
CA ILE A 61 -23.84 -1.45 -1.99
C ILE A 61 -22.67 -1.71 -2.94
N ARG A 62 -22.95 -1.93 -4.23
CA ARG A 62 -21.94 -2.12 -5.27
C ARG A 62 -20.99 -0.92 -5.33
N ASP A 63 -21.53 0.29 -5.38
CA ASP A 63 -20.73 1.52 -5.50
C ASP A 63 -19.90 1.79 -4.23
N GLY A 64 -20.46 1.45 -3.05
CA GLY A 64 -19.72 1.46 -1.78
C GLY A 64 -18.58 0.44 -1.76
N MET A 65 -18.80 -0.76 -2.32
CA MET A 65 -17.76 -1.77 -2.47
C MET A 65 -16.66 -1.30 -3.43
N PHE A 66 -17.01 -0.66 -4.55
CA PHE A 66 -16.04 -0.10 -5.50
C PHE A 66 -15.15 0.94 -4.84
N THR A 67 -15.76 1.90 -4.15
CA THR A 67 -15.04 2.93 -3.39
C THR A 67 -14.11 2.32 -2.33
N SER A 68 -14.59 1.30 -1.62
CA SER A 68 -13.81 0.61 -0.58
C SER A 68 -12.62 -0.14 -1.15
N MET A 69 -12.78 -0.78 -2.31
CA MET A 69 -11.69 -1.46 -2.99
C MET A 69 -10.65 -0.46 -3.53
N ASP A 70 -11.07 0.63 -4.17
CA ASP A 70 -10.12 1.65 -4.65
C ASP A 70 -9.25 2.17 -3.49
N SER A 71 -9.88 2.50 -2.33
CA SER A 71 -9.14 2.95 -1.15
C SER A 71 -8.24 1.86 -0.55
N LEU A 72 -8.67 0.59 -0.56
CA LEU A 72 -7.86 -0.51 -0.03
C LEU A 72 -6.60 -0.72 -0.87
N GLY A 73 -6.72 -0.69 -2.20
CA GLY A 73 -5.58 -0.82 -3.11
C GLY A 73 -4.53 0.27 -2.87
N GLU A 74 -4.96 1.54 -2.82
CA GLU A 74 -4.11 2.69 -2.53
C GLU A 74 -3.41 2.56 -1.17
N ARG A 75 -4.13 2.17 -0.12
CA ARG A 75 -3.56 2.02 1.23
C ARG A 75 -2.51 0.91 1.31
N ILE A 76 -2.69 -0.19 0.59
CA ILE A 76 -1.71 -1.29 0.55
C ILE A 76 -0.43 -0.80 -0.15
N GLU A 77 -0.57 -0.09 -1.26
CA GLU A 77 0.56 0.51 -1.98
C GLU A 77 1.30 1.54 -1.12
N GLU A 78 0.56 2.43 -0.42
CA GLU A 78 1.13 3.41 0.50
C GLU A 78 1.94 2.76 1.65
N ILE A 79 1.50 1.61 2.17
CA ILE A 79 2.27 0.85 3.17
C ILE A 79 3.61 0.44 2.56
N GLY A 80 3.60 -0.06 1.33
CA GLY A 80 4.80 -0.43 0.59
C GLY A 80 5.76 0.73 0.41
N ASP A 81 5.25 1.91 0.03
CA ASP A 81 6.05 3.13 -0.12
C ASP A 81 6.65 3.61 1.21
N LYS A 82 5.87 3.57 2.29
CA LYS A 82 6.34 3.95 3.64
C LYS A 82 7.44 3.00 4.13
N LEU A 83 7.32 1.70 3.88
CA LEU A 83 8.36 0.73 4.21
C LEU A 83 9.66 0.99 3.45
N GLN A 84 9.57 1.27 2.15
CA GLN A 84 10.74 1.65 1.34
C GLN A 84 11.36 2.96 1.79
N HIS A 85 10.53 3.95 2.15
CA HIS A 85 11.01 5.22 2.70
C HIS A 85 11.79 5.01 4.00
N MET A 86 11.26 4.18 4.91
CA MET A 86 11.96 3.83 6.14
C MET A 86 13.29 3.11 5.85
N ALA A 87 13.32 2.16 4.92
CA ALA A 87 14.55 1.47 4.53
C ALA A 87 15.66 2.45 4.11
N ARG A 88 15.32 3.44 3.28
CA ARG A 88 16.26 4.50 2.86
C ARG A 88 16.74 5.33 4.05
N LYS A 89 15.83 5.72 4.94
CA LYS A 89 16.17 6.51 6.14
C LYS A 89 17.12 5.78 7.09
N TYR A 90 16.95 4.47 7.27
CA TYR A 90 17.87 3.68 8.08
C TYR A 90 19.25 3.55 7.41
N ALA A 91 19.31 3.26 6.11
CA ALA A 91 20.57 3.18 5.38
C ALA A 91 21.36 4.51 5.42
N ASP A 92 20.69 5.65 5.20
CA ASP A 92 21.31 6.97 5.25
C ASP A 92 21.82 7.29 6.68
N SER A 93 21.05 6.92 7.70
CA SER A 93 21.42 7.15 9.10
C SER A 93 22.63 6.33 9.53
N ASP A 94 22.74 5.08 9.07
CA ASP A 94 23.89 4.23 9.36
C ASP A 94 25.15 4.76 8.68
N GLU A 95 25.06 5.21 7.42
CA GLU A 95 26.17 5.83 6.70
C GLU A 95 26.68 7.10 7.42
N GLN A 96 25.77 7.99 7.84
CA GLN A 96 26.12 9.20 8.60
C GLN A 96 26.73 8.90 9.97
N ASN A 97 26.25 7.86 10.65
CA ASN A 97 26.83 7.40 11.92
C ASN A 97 28.26 6.87 11.73
N ILE A 98 28.50 6.07 10.68
CA ILE A 98 29.85 5.59 10.33
C ILE A 98 30.79 6.77 10.05
N HIS A 99 30.34 7.77 9.28
CA HIS A 99 31.13 8.98 9.02
C HIS A 99 31.50 9.73 10.30
N THR A 100 30.54 9.93 11.21
CA THR A 100 30.77 10.63 12.47
C THR A 100 31.75 9.88 13.38
N ILE A 101 31.59 8.56 13.51
CA ILE A 101 32.51 7.74 14.32
C ILE A 101 33.91 7.73 13.72
N SER A 102 34.04 7.62 12.39
CA SER A 102 35.34 7.64 11.71
C SER A 102 36.07 8.98 11.85
N ALA A 103 35.32 10.09 11.95
CA ALA A 103 35.87 11.43 12.17
C ALA A 103 36.41 11.62 13.60
N VAL A 104 35.82 10.96 14.59
CA VAL A 104 36.28 10.99 16.00
C VAL A 104 37.49 10.06 16.24
N GLY A 105 37.67 9.04 15.40
CA GLY A 105 38.70 8.00 15.55
C GLY A 105 40.14 8.36 15.17
N ARG A 106 40.45 9.58 14.69
CA ARG A 106 41.84 10.02 14.46
C ARG A 106 42.30 10.97 15.58
N PRO A 107 42.98 10.47 16.63
CA PRO A 107 43.78 11.34 17.47
C PRO A 107 44.94 11.88 16.64
N ALA A 108 45.11 13.20 16.62
CA ALA A 108 46.35 13.81 16.16
C ALA A 108 47.45 13.43 17.14
N ILE A 109 48.40 12.61 16.69
CA ILE A 109 49.69 12.38 17.34
C ILE A 109 50.76 13.05 16.48
#